data_AF-A0A2P5NQE2-F1
#
_entry.id   AF-A0A2P5NQE2-F1
#
_cell.length_a   1.000
_cell.length_b   1.000
_cell.length_c   1.000
_cell.angle_alpha   90.00
_cell.angle_beta   90.00
_cell.angle_gamma   90.00
#
_symmetry.space_group_name_H-M   'P 1'
#
loop_
_entity.id
_entity.type
_entity.pdbx_description
1 polymer ?
#
loop_
_entity_poly.entity_id
_entity_poly.type
_entity_poly.pdbx_seq_one_letter_code
_entity_poly.pdbx_strand_id
1 'polypeptide(L)'
;MTEAKARFPLLRGCPNTAAIARLAFLDTLSPADRTAFAGQLSDLAEAQTANQAMTLEDRGALMRTLPLAEAFLGAAGTRSPSHGVAFLPVKLYAGVCKDTGVGGFEGWAKMVAMPEAAQAPCPAHAASRDELVPVAPRRLRKLIDDSMSARFGAKAERVSSDHTRYAAPLPGGQFTIDIRFASGMGPSYQFDYHFGARMTNGRSVWMQSYESVWLSLSRWDYVTEANAERSVDHFVRLMENCIELI
;
A
#
# COMPACT_ATOMS: atom_id res chain seq x y z
N MET A 1 -16.79 -7.09 -0.40
CA MET A 1 -17.28 -7.74 0.84
C MET A 1 -16.46 -8.96 1.28
N THR A 2 -16.02 -9.85 0.37
CA THR A 2 -15.24 -11.06 0.72
C THR A 2 -13.94 -10.75 1.47
N GLU A 3 -13.16 -9.77 0.99
CA GLU A 3 -11.92 -9.32 1.64
C GLU A 3 -12.14 -8.89 3.10
N ALA A 4 -13.16 -8.05 3.36
CA ALA A 4 -13.48 -7.56 4.69
C ALA A 4 -13.91 -8.69 5.65
N LYS A 5 -14.71 -9.65 5.17
CA LYS A 5 -15.09 -10.85 5.94
C LYS A 5 -13.88 -11.72 6.29
N ALA A 6 -12.93 -11.83 5.37
CA ALA A 6 -11.69 -12.59 5.53
C ALA A 6 -10.60 -11.85 6.34
N ARG A 7 -10.92 -10.69 6.93
CA ARG A 7 -9.99 -9.83 7.69
C ARG A 7 -8.88 -9.20 6.84
N PHE A 8 -9.17 -8.90 5.59
CA PHE A 8 -8.30 -8.18 4.67
C PHE A 8 -6.97 -8.88 4.32
N PRO A 9 -6.99 -10.16 3.88
CA PRO A 9 -5.76 -10.92 3.59
C PRO A 9 -4.88 -10.31 2.48
N LEU A 10 -5.46 -9.68 1.46
CA LEU A 10 -4.72 -8.99 0.40
C LEU A 10 -4.11 -7.70 0.92
N LEU A 11 -4.86 -6.89 1.68
CA LEU A 11 -4.30 -5.66 2.26
C LEU A 11 -3.18 -5.97 3.28
N ARG A 12 -3.31 -7.05 4.05
CA ARG A 12 -2.29 -7.50 5.03
C ARG A 12 -0.98 -7.93 4.41
N GLY A 13 -0.99 -8.41 3.17
CA GLY A 13 0.25 -8.79 2.50
C GLY A 13 1.02 -7.60 1.92
N CYS A 14 0.42 -6.40 1.86
CA CYS A 14 1.07 -5.21 1.34
C CYS A 14 2.15 -4.69 2.32
N PRO A 15 3.45 -4.72 1.97
CA PRO A 15 4.55 -4.19 2.79
C PRO A 15 4.59 -2.65 2.71
N ASN A 16 3.57 -2.04 3.29
CA ASN A 16 3.23 -0.63 3.13
C ASN A 16 2.78 -0.06 4.47
N THR A 17 3.51 0.90 5.01
CA THR A 17 3.24 1.47 6.34
C THR A 17 1.85 2.09 6.45
N ALA A 18 1.30 2.66 5.37
CA ALA A 18 -0.07 3.19 5.34
C ALA A 18 -1.11 2.06 5.42
N ALA A 19 -0.86 0.93 4.73
CA ALA A 19 -1.71 -0.26 4.83
C ALA A 19 -1.63 -0.89 6.23
N ILE A 20 -0.43 -0.97 6.82
CA ILE A 20 -0.21 -1.49 8.18
C ILE A 20 -0.95 -0.62 9.21
N ALA A 21 -0.84 0.71 9.12
CA ALA A 21 -1.58 1.65 9.97
C ALA A 21 -3.10 1.52 9.79
N ARG A 22 -3.55 1.32 8.55
CA ARG A 22 -4.97 1.06 8.24
C ARG A 22 -5.46 -0.21 8.92
N LEU A 23 -4.68 -1.29 8.84
CA LEU A 23 -5.03 -2.58 9.44
C LEU A 23 -5.07 -2.53 10.96
N ALA A 24 -4.17 -1.77 11.60
CA ALA A 24 -4.19 -1.59 13.05
C ALA A 24 -5.54 -1.05 13.56
N PHE A 25 -6.17 -0.13 12.82
CA PHE A 25 -7.53 0.30 13.13
C PHE A 25 -8.59 -0.75 12.79
N LEU A 26 -8.51 -1.35 11.60
CA LEU A 26 -9.50 -2.34 11.16
C LEU A 26 -9.54 -3.57 12.08
N ASP A 27 -8.45 -3.86 12.77
CA ASP A 27 -8.36 -4.91 13.79
C ASP A 27 -9.08 -4.58 15.10
N THR A 28 -9.40 -3.30 15.34
CA THR A 28 -10.24 -2.88 16.47
C THR A 28 -11.75 -3.07 16.21
N LEU A 29 -12.13 -3.28 14.94
CA LEU A 29 -13.53 -3.37 14.52
C LEU A 29 -14.08 -4.79 14.66
N SER A 30 -15.37 -4.89 14.99
CA SER A 30 -16.09 -6.17 14.96
C SER A 30 -16.18 -6.73 13.53
N PRO A 31 -16.48 -8.03 13.34
CA PRO A 31 -16.75 -8.59 12.02
C PRO A 31 -17.86 -7.85 11.23
N ALA A 32 -18.91 -7.42 11.94
CA ALA A 32 -20.01 -6.65 11.33
C ALA A 32 -19.52 -5.27 10.88
N ASP A 33 -18.79 -4.57 11.76
CA ASP A 33 -18.28 -3.22 11.47
C ASP A 33 -17.27 -3.21 10.34
N ARG A 34 -16.43 -4.25 10.18
CA ARG A 34 -15.54 -4.35 9.02
C ARG A 34 -16.29 -4.43 7.70
N THR A 35 -17.40 -5.16 7.69
CA THR A 35 -18.26 -5.29 6.50
C THR A 35 -18.98 -3.97 6.23
N ALA A 36 -19.53 -3.33 7.27
CA ALA A 36 -20.18 -2.03 7.17
C ALA A 36 -19.20 -0.94 6.71
N PHE A 37 -17.97 -0.93 7.23
CA PHE A 37 -16.90 -0.03 6.80
C PHE A 37 -16.60 -0.17 5.30
N ALA A 38 -16.48 -1.41 4.80
CA ALA A 38 -16.28 -1.65 3.38
C ALA A 38 -17.47 -1.15 2.52
N GLY A 39 -18.70 -1.26 3.03
CA GLY A 39 -19.89 -0.67 2.41
C GLY A 39 -19.80 0.86 2.35
N GLN A 40 -19.47 1.51 3.46
CA GLN A 40 -19.32 2.97 3.52
C GLN A 40 -18.22 3.50 2.60
N LEU A 41 -17.14 2.74 2.38
CA LEU A 41 -16.14 3.10 1.37
C LEU A 41 -16.67 3.02 -0.06
N SER A 42 -17.54 2.04 -0.36
CA SER A 42 -18.23 1.95 -1.65
C SER A 42 -19.15 3.15 -1.86
N ASP A 43 -19.98 3.47 -0.87
CA ASP A 43 -20.91 4.61 -0.92
C ASP A 43 -20.15 5.93 -1.14
N LEU A 44 -19.01 6.09 -0.46
CA LEU A 44 -18.14 7.25 -0.63
C LEU A 44 -17.55 7.34 -2.04
N ALA A 45 -17.08 6.23 -2.60
CA ALA A 45 -16.51 6.18 -3.95
C ALA A 45 -17.56 6.44 -5.04
N GLU A 46 -18.76 5.89 -4.88
CA GLU A 46 -19.91 6.12 -5.77
C GLU A 46 -20.32 7.60 -5.75
N ALA A 47 -20.44 8.20 -4.57
CA ALA A 47 -20.78 9.61 -4.44
C ALA A 47 -19.73 10.54 -5.05
N GLN A 48 -18.43 10.24 -4.89
CA GLN A 48 -17.35 10.99 -5.53
C GLN A 48 -17.36 10.86 -7.06
N THR A 49 -17.71 9.68 -7.56
CA THR A 49 -17.84 9.44 -9.00
C THR A 49 -19.04 10.17 -9.59
N ALA A 50 -20.18 10.17 -8.87
CA ALA A 50 -21.39 10.87 -9.27
C ALA A 50 -21.25 12.39 -9.23
N ASN A 51 -20.39 12.92 -8.35
CA ASN A 51 -20.10 14.35 -8.24
C ASN A 51 -18.60 14.63 -8.24
N GLN A 52 -18.01 14.68 -9.44
CA GLN A 52 -16.57 14.95 -9.63
C GLN A 52 -16.14 16.35 -9.15
N ALA A 53 -17.08 17.29 -8.96
CA ALA A 53 -16.85 18.64 -8.47
C ALA A 53 -17.24 18.83 -6.99
N MET A 54 -17.36 17.74 -6.22
CA MET A 54 -17.74 17.76 -4.81
C MET A 54 -16.86 18.72 -4.00
N THR A 55 -17.49 19.68 -3.33
CA THR A 55 -16.78 20.64 -2.48
C THR A 55 -16.28 19.98 -1.20
N LEU A 56 -15.35 20.62 -0.49
CA LEU A 56 -14.90 20.14 0.83
C LEU A 56 -16.05 20.10 1.86
N GLU A 57 -17.00 21.02 1.75
CA GLU A 57 -18.18 21.09 2.62
C GLU A 57 -19.12 19.91 2.35
N ASP A 58 -19.44 19.65 1.08
CA ASP A 58 -20.27 18.50 0.67
C ASP A 58 -19.63 17.18 1.07
N ARG A 59 -18.31 17.07 0.88
CA ARG A 59 -17.54 15.91 1.33
C ARG A 59 -17.63 15.74 2.84
N GLY A 60 -17.53 16.83 3.61
CA GLY A 60 -17.70 16.79 5.06
C GLY A 60 -19.11 16.35 5.49
N ALA A 61 -20.14 16.81 4.78
CA ALA A 61 -21.52 16.39 5.02
C ALA A 61 -21.74 14.90 4.72
N LEU A 62 -21.19 14.41 3.61
CA LEU A 62 -21.20 12.99 3.27
C LEU A 62 -20.46 12.14 4.29
N MET A 63 -19.27 12.56 4.73
CA MET A 63 -18.52 11.82 5.75
C MET A 63 -19.31 11.63 7.04
N ARG A 64 -20.08 12.64 7.48
CA ARG A 64 -20.95 12.54 8.67
C ARG A 64 -22.06 11.50 8.56
N THR A 65 -22.45 11.07 7.35
CA THR A 65 -23.42 9.98 7.16
C THR A 65 -22.76 8.60 7.16
N LEU A 66 -21.42 8.54 7.17
CA LEU A 66 -20.60 7.34 7.08
C LEU A 66 -19.74 7.20 8.35
N PRO A 67 -20.33 6.85 9.52
CA PRO A 67 -19.67 7.01 10.82
C PRO A 67 -18.38 6.19 10.99
N LEU A 68 -18.28 5.01 10.37
CA LEU A 68 -17.06 4.19 10.45
C LEU A 68 -15.97 4.76 9.53
N ALA A 69 -16.35 5.25 8.34
CA ALA A 69 -15.45 5.96 7.46
C ALA A 69 -14.98 7.29 8.09
N GLU A 70 -15.85 8.03 8.77
CA GLU A 70 -15.52 9.31 9.43
C GLU A 70 -14.63 9.12 10.65
N ALA A 71 -14.93 8.14 11.51
CA ALA A 71 -14.06 7.79 12.62
C ALA A 71 -12.62 7.51 12.17
N PHE A 72 -12.47 7.00 10.94
CA PHE A 72 -11.18 6.62 10.38
C PHE A 72 -10.51 7.67 9.48
N LEU A 73 -11.27 8.39 8.65
CA LEU A 73 -10.75 9.33 7.63
C LEU A 73 -10.97 10.79 8.02
N GLY A 74 -11.87 11.05 8.98
CA GLY A 74 -12.16 12.38 9.49
C GLY A 74 -11.05 12.89 10.41
N ALA A 75 -11.26 14.08 10.99
CA ALA A 75 -10.28 14.71 11.87
C ALA A 75 -9.87 13.83 13.06
N ALA A 76 -10.76 12.95 13.54
CA ALA A 76 -10.47 11.99 14.60
C ALA A 76 -9.53 10.84 14.17
N GLY A 77 -9.52 10.49 12.87
CA GLY A 77 -8.66 9.47 12.28
C GLY A 77 -7.18 9.83 12.22
N THR A 78 -6.85 11.11 12.43
CA THR A 78 -5.46 11.58 12.62
C THR A 78 -4.83 11.06 13.92
N ARG A 79 -5.63 10.48 14.82
CA ARG A 79 -5.18 9.77 16.03
C ARG A 79 -4.83 8.30 15.76
N SER A 80 -4.45 7.96 14.53
CA SER A 80 -3.87 6.64 14.29
C SER A 80 -2.65 6.48 15.21
N PRO A 81 -2.49 5.36 15.92
CA PRO A 81 -1.33 5.09 16.75
C PRO A 81 -0.11 4.76 15.87
N SER A 82 0.13 5.55 14.81
CA SER A 82 1.23 5.44 13.86
C SER A 82 2.53 5.93 14.48
N HIS A 83 2.82 5.41 15.67
CA HIS A 83 4.02 5.64 16.43
C HIS A 83 4.64 4.27 16.69
N GLY A 84 5.81 4.04 16.11
CA GLY A 84 6.51 2.77 16.24
C GLY A 84 7.19 2.32 14.95
N VAL A 85 8.04 1.31 15.09
CA VAL A 85 8.86 0.76 14.00
C VAL A 85 7.99 0.08 12.94
N ALA A 86 6.85 -0.49 13.30
CA ALA A 86 5.88 -1.06 12.36
C ALA A 86 5.33 -0.05 11.34
N PHE A 87 5.40 1.25 11.64
CA PHE A 87 4.88 2.33 10.79
C PHE A 87 5.98 3.21 10.19
N LEU A 88 7.26 2.84 10.38
CA LEU A 88 8.40 3.58 9.87
C LEU A 88 8.87 2.97 8.54
N PRO A 89 8.88 3.72 7.42
CA PRO A 89 9.44 3.24 6.16
C PRO A 89 10.84 2.66 6.33
N VAL A 90 11.13 1.51 5.71
CA VAL A 90 12.38 0.76 5.92
C VAL A 90 13.62 1.59 5.57
N LYS A 91 13.53 2.47 4.56
CA LYS A 91 14.62 3.40 4.21
C LYS A 91 14.87 4.44 5.31
N LEU A 92 13.82 4.92 5.96
CA LEU A 92 13.95 5.86 7.10
C LEU A 92 14.52 5.14 8.32
N TYR A 93 14.06 3.92 8.61
CA TYR A 93 14.63 3.07 9.65
C TYR A 93 16.14 2.87 9.43
N ALA A 94 16.55 2.47 8.22
CA ALA A 94 17.95 2.29 7.86
C ALA A 94 18.78 3.59 7.96
N GLY A 95 18.16 4.75 7.69
CA GLY A 95 18.78 6.06 7.89
C GLY A 95 19.01 6.35 9.38
N VAL A 96 17.99 6.15 10.22
CA VAL A 96 18.06 6.31 11.68
C VAL A 96 19.15 5.42 12.28
N CYS A 97 19.26 4.16 11.85
CA CYS A 97 20.30 3.24 12.35
C CYS A 97 21.73 3.73 12.05
N LYS A 98 21.93 4.53 10.99
CA LYS A 98 23.22 5.08 10.58
C LYS A 98 23.52 6.46 11.17
N ASP A 99 22.54 7.09 11.82
CA ASP A 99 22.70 8.44 12.36
C ASP A 99 23.51 8.40 13.66
N THR A 100 24.81 8.65 13.54
CA THR A 100 25.72 8.72 14.68
C THR A 100 25.47 9.94 15.57
N GLY A 101 24.82 10.99 15.06
CA GLY A 101 24.53 12.21 15.81
C GLY A 101 23.50 11.99 16.93
N VAL A 102 22.60 11.02 16.74
CA VAL A 102 21.62 10.60 17.76
C VAL A 102 21.95 9.25 18.38
N GLY A 103 23.11 8.64 18.08
CA GLY A 103 23.50 7.32 18.63
C GLY A 103 22.77 6.13 18.00
N GLY A 104 22.37 6.24 16.73
CA GLY A 104 21.64 5.22 16.00
C GLY A 104 20.19 5.06 16.47
N PHE A 105 19.62 3.87 16.25
CA PHE A 105 18.22 3.61 16.59
C PHE A 105 17.91 3.82 18.08
N GLU A 106 18.76 3.33 18.98
CA GLU A 106 18.48 3.38 20.42
C GLU A 106 18.39 4.81 20.95
N GLY A 107 19.30 5.69 20.52
CA GLY A 107 19.23 7.09 20.92
C GLY A 107 18.10 7.87 20.22
N TRP A 108 17.76 7.53 18.97
CA TRP A 108 16.54 8.07 18.32
C TRP A 108 15.27 7.64 19.04
N ALA A 109 15.13 6.35 19.39
CA ALA A 109 13.98 5.80 20.11
C ALA A 109 13.82 6.50 21.48
N LYS A 110 14.94 6.74 22.19
CA LYS A 110 14.95 7.53 23.42
C LYS A 110 14.52 8.98 23.19
N MET A 111 15.03 9.62 22.13
CA MET A 111 14.72 11.02 21.80
C MET A 111 13.23 11.24 21.52
N VAL A 112 12.57 10.29 20.85
CA VAL A 112 11.12 10.35 20.56
C VAL A 112 10.26 9.69 21.65
N ALA A 113 10.86 9.28 22.77
CA ALA A 113 10.20 8.56 23.87
C ALA A 113 9.41 7.33 23.40
N MET A 114 9.96 6.55 22.45
CA MET A 114 9.30 5.37 21.89
C MET A 114 9.22 4.24 22.94
N PRO A 115 8.02 3.78 23.31
CA PRO A 115 7.87 2.62 24.20
C PRO A 115 8.50 1.37 23.60
N GLU A 116 9.06 0.49 24.44
CA GLU A 116 9.71 -0.75 24.01
C GLU A 116 8.79 -1.62 23.12
N ALA A 117 7.51 -1.74 23.48
CA ALA A 117 6.52 -2.48 22.69
C ALA A 117 6.32 -1.90 21.27
N ALA A 118 6.55 -0.60 21.06
CA ALA A 118 6.43 0.06 19.76
C ALA A 118 7.71 -0.04 18.91
N GLN A 119 8.80 -0.59 19.47
CA GLN A 119 10.05 -0.80 18.74
C GLN A 119 10.04 -2.07 17.89
N ALA A 120 9.06 -2.96 18.09
CA ALA A 120 8.90 -4.15 17.27
C ALA A 120 8.46 -3.79 15.83
N PRO A 121 8.97 -4.49 14.80
CA PRO A 121 8.47 -4.35 13.44
C PRO A 121 7.06 -4.90 13.29
N CYS A 122 6.46 -4.70 12.11
CA CYS A 122 5.23 -5.40 11.77
C CYS A 122 5.52 -6.90 11.56
N PRO A 123 4.95 -7.81 12.38
CA PRO A 123 5.31 -9.24 12.35
C PRO A 123 4.91 -9.95 11.06
N ALA A 124 3.97 -9.38 10.28
CA ALA A 124 3.61 -9.89 8.96
C ALA A 124 4.73 -9.71 7.92
N HIS A 125 5.64 -8.75 8.14
CA HIS A 125 6.64 -8.34 7.16
C HIS A 125 8.08 -8.47 7.62
N ALA A 126 8.36 -8.48 8.93
CA ALA A 126 9.67 -8.73 9.48
C ALA A 126 9.54 -9.35 10.89
N ALA A 127 10.34 -10.38 11.19
CA ALA A 127 10.32 -11.06 12.48
C ALA A 127 11.09 -10.28 13.57
N SER A 128 12.06 -9.47 13.16
CA SER A 128 12.90 -8.67 14.05
C SER A 128 13.34 -7.37 13.38
N ARG A 129 13.89 -6.45 14.18
CA ARG A 129 14.46 -5.18 13.70
C ARG A 129 15.64 -5.41 12.74
N ASP A 130 16.41 -6.47 12.93
CA ASP A 130 17.57 -6.79 12.10
C ASP A 130 17.17 -7.17 10.66
N GLU A 131 15.93 -7.60 10.46
CA GLU A 131 15.38 -7.86 9.13
C GLU A 131 14.94 -6.58 8.38
N LEU A 132 14.93 -5.41 9.03
CA LEU A 132 14.54 -4.12 8.42
C LEU A 132 15.66 -3.51 7.57
N VAL A 133 16.27 -4.34 6.74
CA VAL A 133 17.24 -3.93 5.73
C VAL A 133 16.49 -3.67 4.43
N PRO A 134 16.49 -2.45 3.85
CA PRO A 134 15.80 -2.16 2.61
C PRO A 134 16.32 -3.06 1.50
N VAL A 135 15.42 -3.66 0.71
CA VAL A 135 15.87 -4.41 -0.48
C VAL A 135 16.59 -3.48 -1.46
N ALA A 136 17.71 -3.95 -2.01
CA ALA A 136 18.46 -3.24 -3.03
C ALA A 136 17.59 -2.96 -4.27
N PRO A 137 17.56 -1.71 -4.81
CA PRO A 137 16.69 -1.36 -5.93
C PRO A 137 16.84 -2.24 -7.16
N ARG A 138 18.07 -2.67 -7.47
CA ARG A 138 18.35 -3.58 -8.60
C ARG A 138 17.74 -4.97 -8.38
N ARG A 139 17.81 -5.50 -7.15
CA ARG A 139 17.21 -6.78 -6.80
C ARG A 139 15.69 -6.70 -6.90
N LEU A 140 15.09 -5.65 -6.34
CA LEU A 140 13.64 -5.45 -6.36
C LEU A 140 13.09 -5.36 -7.79
N ARG A 141 13.74 -4.55 -8.65
CA ARG A 141 13.38 -4.45 -10.08
C ARG A 141 13.44 -5.81 -10.77
N LYS A 142 14.54 -6.55 -10.57
CA LYS A 142 14.71 -7.88 -11.15
C LYS A 142 13.62 -8.85 -10.70
N LEU A 143 13.30 -8.89 -9.40
CA LEU A 143 12.23 -9.75 -8.88
C LEU A 143 10.88 -9.42 -9.54
N ILE A 144 10.55 -8.13 -9.62
CA ILE A 144 9.30 -7.69 -10.26
C ILE A 144 9.30 -8.05 -11.76
N ASP A 145 10.38 -7.77 -12.49
CA ASP A 145 10.52 -8.11 -13.91
C ASP A 145 10.32 -9.61 -14.15
N ASP A 146 11.04 -10.45 -13.40
CA ASP A 146 10.99 -11.90 -13.52
C ASP A 146 9.57 -12.41 -13.20
N SER A 147 8.95 -11.95 -12.11
CA SER A 147 7.61 -12.40 -11.70
C SER A 147 6.51 -11.91 -12.65
N MET A 148 6.59 -10.68 -13.14
CA MET A 148 5.64 -10.13 -14.12
C MET A 148 5.71 -10.87 -15.46
N SER A 149 6.93 -11.17 -15.92
CA SER A 149 7.15 -11.96 -17.13
C SER A 149 6.67 -13.39 -16.96
N ALA A 150 7.05 -14.06 -15.86
CA ALA A 150 6.69 -15.44 -15.61
C ALA A 150 5.18 -15.64 -15.42
N ARG A 151 4.51 -14.76 -14.67
CA ARG A 151 3.09 -14.94 -14.35
C ARG A 151 2.16 -14.55 -15.49
N PHE A 152 2.45 -13.45 -16.17
CA PHE A 152 1.53 -12.82 -17.12
C PHE A 152 2.05 -12.79 -18.56
N GLY A 153 3.28 -13.24 -18.81
CA GLY A 153 3.95 -13.00 -20.09
C GLY A 153 4.15 -11.52 -20.38
N ALA A 154 4.17 -10.67 -19.34
CA ALA A 154 4.23 -9.23 -19.50
C ALA A 154 5.60 -8.80 -20.02
N LYS A 155 5.59 -7.80 -20.90
CA LYS A 155 6.82 -7.18 -21.42
C LYS A 155 7.07 -5.88 -20.66
N ALA A 156 8.28 -5.73 -20.12
CA ALA A 156 8.74 -4.50 -19.52
C ALA A 156 9.14 -3.49 -20.60
N GLU A 157 8.55 -2.31 -20.55
CA GLU A 157 8.87 -1.14 -21.34
C GLU A 157 9.43 -0.07 -20.40
N ARG A 158 10.64 0.40 -20.68
CA ARG A 158 11.26 1.47 -19.91
C ARG A 158 10.73 2.82 -20.38
N VAL A 159 9.93 3.49 -19.55
CA VAL A 159 9.38 4.82 -19.83
C VAL A 159 10.38 5.92 -19.41
N SER A 160 11.05 5.73 -18.27
CA SER A 160 12.13 6.62 -17.78
C SER A 160 13.15 5.81 -16.95
N SER A 161 14.06 6.47 -16.22
CA SER A 161 14.99 5.78 -15.32
C SER A 161 14.31 5.17 -14.08
N ASP A 162 13.24 5.81 -13.60
CA ASP A 162 12.46 5.41 -12.44
C ASP A 162 11.12 4.75 -12.80
N HIS A 163 10.65 4.87 -14.04
CA HIS A 163 9.35 4.35 -14.47
C HIS A 163 9.51 3.18 -15.44
N THR A 164 8.90 2.05 -15.09
CA THR A 164 8.76 0.87 -15.95
C THR A 164 7.28 0.54 -16.13
N ARG A 165 6.87 0.33 -17.37
CA ARG A 165 5.52 -0.11 -17.73
C ARG A 165 5.56 -1.58 -18.09
N TYR A 166 4.65 -2.36 -17.52
CA TYR A 166 4.42 -3.75 -17.89
C TYR A 166 3.11 -3.83 -18.62
N ALA A 167 3.06 -4.55 -19.74
CA ALA A 167 1.83 -4.76 -20.48
C ALA A 167 1.68 -6.23 -20.87
N ALA A 168 0.46 -6.75 -20.70
CA ALA A 168 0.13 -8.14 -21.00
C ALA A 168 -1.32 -8.27 -21.50
N PRO A 169 -1.59 -9.25 -22.40
CA PRO A 169 -2.93 -9.47 -22.91
C PRO A 169 -3.89 -9.96 -21.82
N LEU A 170 -5.16 -9.57 -21.93
CA LEU A 170 -6.29 -10.17 -21.22
C LEU A 170 -7.26 -10.78 -22.23
N PRO A 171 -8.10 -11.75 -21.82
CA PRO A 171 -9.26 -12.13 -22.61
C PRO A 171 -10.11 -10.88 -22.95
N GLY A 172 -10.17 -10.53 -24.23
CA GLY A 172 -10.92 -9.35 -24.69
C GLY A 172 -10.27 -8.00 -24.37
N GLY A 173 -8.95 -7.94 -24.15
CA GLY A 173 -8.28 -6.66 -23.91
C GLY A 173 -6.78 -6.77 -23.62
N GLN A 174 -6.27 -5.76 -22.91
CA GLN A 174 -4.90 -5.70 -22.42
C GLN A 174 -4.90 -4.98 -21.06
N PHE A 175 -4.07 -5.42 -20.13
CA PHE A 175 -3.77 -4.66 -18.92
C PHE A 175 -2.36 -4.08 -18.97
N THR A 176 -2.21 -2.98 -18.24
CA THR A 176 -0.95 -2.25 -18.05
C THR A 176 -0.72 -2.01 -16.57
N ILE A 177 0.53 -2.16 -16.14
CA ILE A 177 0.97 -1.76 -14.80
C ILE A 177 2.12 -0.78 -14.96
N ASP A 178 1.93 0.42 -14.44
CA ASP A 178 2.95 1.46 -14.40
C ASP A 178 3.60 1.47 -13.02
N ILE A 179 4.87 1.09 -12.92
CA ILE A 179 5.63 1.07 -11.65
C ILE A 179 6.64 2.20 -11.65
N ARG A 180 6.63 3.02 -10.59
CA ARG A 180 7.63 4.06 -10.35
C ARG A 180 8.45 3.71 -9.13
N PHE A 181 9.74 3.51 -9.35
CA PHE A 181 10.70 3.22 -8.30
C PHE A 181 11.23 4.53 -7.72
N ALA A 182 11.37 4.60 -6.39
CA ALA A 182 12.00 5.73 -5.76
C ALA A 182 13.45 5.91 -6.25
N SER A 183 13.79 7.13 -6.68
CA SER A 183 15.13 7.51 -7.07
C SER A 183 15.76 8.44 -6.02
N GLY A 184 17.05 8.24 -5.74
CA GLY A 184 17.82 9.07 -4.81
C GLY A 184 17.45 8.91 -3.33
N MET A 185 17.90 9.90 -2.54
CA MET A 185 17.82 9.91 -1.08
C MET A 185 16.52 10.53 -0.53
N GLY A 186 15.71 11.20 -1.36
CA GLY A 186 14.52 11.93 -0.92
C GLY A 186 13.34 11.03 -0.54
N PRO A 187 12.87 10.13 -1.42
CA PRO A 187 11.67 9.35 -1.13
C PRO A 187 11.93 8.25 -0.09
N SER A 188 11.02 8.14 0.89
CA SER A 188 11.04 7.10 1.92
C SER A 188 10.52 5.74 1.44
N TYR A 189 9.72 5.73 0.36
CA TYR A 189 9.20 4.52 -0.27
C TYR A 189 10.20 3.91 -1.26
N GLN A 190 9.90 2.71 -1.75
CA GLN A 190 10.73 1.95 -2.69
C GLN A 190 10.11 1.91 -4.07
N PHE A 191 8.79 1.72 -4.17
CA PHE A 191 8.04 1.95 -5.39
C PHE A 191 6.58 2.30 -5.11
N ASP A 192 5.93 2.87 -6.12
CA ASP A 192 4.47 2.91 -6.26
C ASP A 192 4.09 2.28 -7.61
N TYR A 193 2.82 1.92 -7.75
CA TYR A 193 2.31 1.36 -8.98
C TYR A 193 0.91 1.88 -9.30
N HIS A 194 0.54 1.79 -10.58
CA HIS A 194 -0.79 2.07 -11.12
C HIS A 194 -1.25 0.94 -12.03
N PHE A 195 -2.52 0.59 -11.95
CA PHE A 195 -3.14 -0.46 -12.76
C PHE A 195 -4.12 0.14 -13.77
N GLY A 196 -4.01 -0.28 -15.02
CA GLY A 196 -4.94 0.09 -16.08
C GLY A 196 -5.33 -1.12 -16.90
N ALA A 197 -6.53 -1.12 -17.45
CA ALA A 197 -6.94 -2.09 -18.43
C ALA A 197 -7.79 -1.45 -19.52
N ARG A 198 -7.59 -1.90 -20.75
CA ARG A 198 -8.36 -1.47 -21.92
C ARG A 198 -8.94 -2.70 -22.60
N MET A 199 -10.26 -2.74 -22.68
CA MET A 199 -11.02 -3.82 -23.29
C MET A 199 -11.33 -3.50 -24.75
N THR A 200 -11.52 -4.54 -25.57
CA THR A 200 -11.82 -4.42 -27.00
C THR A 200 -13.18 -3.80 -27.27
N ASN A 201 -14.12 -3.88 -26.32
CA ASN A 201 -15.42 -3.22 -26.37
C ASN A 201 -15.35 -1.70 -26.07
N GLY A 202 -14.15 -1.13 -25.92
CA GLY A 202 -13.93 0.29 -25.62
C GLY A 202 -13.97 0.64 -24.13
N ARG A 203 -14.38 -0.29 -23.25
CA ARG A 203 -14.34 -0.08 -21.80
C ARG A 203 -12.89 0.03 -21.33
N SER A 204 -12.60 1.05 -20.53
CA SER A 204 -11.30 1.21 -19.87
C SER A 204 -11.49 1.26 -18.37
N VAL A 205 -10.69 0.48 -17.63
CA VAL A 205 -10.65 0.48 -16.17
C VAL A 205 -9.33 1.14 -15.77
N TRP A 206 -9.41 2.19 -14.96
CA TRP A 206 -8.24 2.86 -14.41
C TRP A 206 -8.34 2.79 -12.90
N MET A 207 -7.39 2.10 -12.28
CA MET A 207 -7.31 1.96 -10.84
C MET A 207 -5.92 2.36 -10.39
N GLN A 208 -5.84 3.32 -9.47
CA GLN A 208 -4.54 3.76 -8.98
C GLN A 208 -3.78 2.61 -8.32
N SER A 209 -4.45 1.71 -7.60
CA SER A 209 -3.86 0.50 -7.01
C SER A 209 -4.93 -0.33 -6.32
N TYR A 210 -4.60 -1.56 -5.94
CA TYR A 210 -5.44 -2.32 -5.02
C TYR A 210 -5.64 -1.58 -3.70
N GLU A 211 -4.58 -1.02 -3.12
CA GLU A 211 -4.62 -0.28 -1.84
C GLU A 211 -5.58 0.92 -1.89
N SER A 212 -5.74 1.55 -3.05
CA SER A 212 -6.63 2.71 -3.22
C SER A 212 -8.10 2.36 -3.03
N VAL A 213 -8.51 1.10 -3.25
CA VAL A 213 -9.86 0.61 -2.90
C VAL A 213 -10.14 0.77 -1.41
N TRP A 214 -9.10 0.69 -0.59
CA TRP A 214 -9.14 0.88 0.86
C TRP A 214 -8.72 2.28 1.28
N LEU A 215 -8.67 3.24 0.34
CA LEU A 215 -8.16 4.60 0.53
C LEU A 215 -6.75 4.67 1.13
N SER A 216 -5.94 3.64 0.88
CA SER A 216 -4.53 3.62 1.26
C SER A 216 -3.66 4.01 0.07
N LEU A 217 -2.50 4.62 0.34
CA LEU A 217 -1.52 4.95 -0.70
C LEU A 217 -0.89 3.66 -1.23
N SER A 218 -0.52 3.61 -2.52
CA SER A 218 0.16 2.45 -3.14
C SER A 218 1.67 2.43 -2.95
N ARG A 219 2.19 3.17 -1.96
CA ARG A 219 3.61 3.33 -1.72
C ARG A 219 4.14 2.16 -0.91
N TRP A 220 4.83 1.25 -1.58
CA TRP A 220 5.50 0.13 -0.95
C TRP A 220 6.83 0.61 -0.39
N ASP A 221 6.90 0.64 0.94
CA ASP A 221 7.97 1.30 1.70
C ASP A 221 8.50 0.44 2.86
N TYR A 222 8.02 -0.81 2.96
CA TYR A 222 8.39 -1.78 4.00
C TYR A 222 8.93 -3.09 3.39
N VAL A 223 9.48 -3.03 2.17
CA VAL A 223 10.08 -4.18 1.49
C VAL A 223 11.53 -4.34 1.94
N THR A 224 11.81 -5.43 2.62
CA THR A 224 13.13 -5.74 3.17
C THR A 224 13.84 -6.80 2.33
N GLU A 225 15.15 -6.95 2.51
CA GLU A 225 15.90 -8.06 1.91
C GLU A 225 15.31 -9.43 2.30
N ALA A 226 14.81 -9.56 3.53
CA ALA A 226 14.21 -10.78 4.06
C ALA A 226 12.79 -11.06 3.53
N ASN A 227 12.09 -10.04 3.03
CA ASN A 227 10.70 -10.19 2.57
C ASN A 227 10.48 -9.95 1.07
N ALA A 228 11.50 -9.54 0.33
CA ALA A 228 11.36 -9.08 -1.05
C ALA A 228 10.62 -10.08 -1.97
N GLU A 229 10.97 -11.36 -1.91
CA GLU A 229 10.33 -12.41 -2.73
C GLU A 229 8.86 -12.57 -2.38
N ARG A 230 8.53 -12.81 -1.10
CA ARG A 230 7.13 -12.92 -0.66
C ARG A 230 6.31 -11.67 -0.95
N SER A 231 6.93 -10.49 -0.87
CA SER A 231 6.30 -9.22 -1.19
C SER A 231 6.02 -9.11 -2.69
N VAL A 232 6.95 -9.48 -3.56
CA VAL A 232 6.71 -9.48 -5.01
C VAL A 232 5.70 -10.54 -5.42
N ASP A 233 5.71 -11.72 -4.82
CA ASP A 233 4.67 -12.74 -5.02
C ASP A 233 3.29 -12.20 -4.61
N HIS A 234 3.23 -11.46 -3.51
CA HIS A 234 2.01 -10.79 -3.08
C HIS A 234 1.57 -9.70 -4.06
N PHE A 235 2.51 -8.90 -4.58
CA PHE A 235 2.24 -7.90 -5.60
C PHE A 235 1.59 -8.52 -6.84
N VAL A 236 2.10 -9.67 -7.30
CA VAL A 236 1.50 -10.43 -8.40
C VAL A 236 0.07 -10.85 -8.07
N ARG A 237 -0.19 -11.35 -6.86
CA ARG A 237 -1.54 -11.73 -6.41
C ARG A 237 -2.50 -10.54 -6.38
N LEU A 238 -2.02 -9.35 -6.02
CA LEU A 238 -2.84 -8.14 -6.12
C LEU A 238 -3.23 -7.90 -7.58
N MET A 239 -2.32 -8.07 -8.53
CA MET A 239 -2.59 -7.81 -9.94
C MET A 239 -3.61 -8.80 -10.52
N GLU A 240 -3.52 -10.07 -10.13
CA GLU A 240 -4.55 -11.07 -10.45
C GLU A 240 -5.93 -10.62 -9.95
N ASN A 241 -6.01 -10.15 -8.71
CA ASN A 241 -7.28 -9.69 -8.16
C ASN A 241 -7.78 -8.42 -8.85
N CYS A 242 -6.88 -7.51 -9.24
CA CYS A 242 -7.23 -6.33 -10.05
C CYS A 242 -7.81 -6.73 -11.40
N ILE A 243 -7.29 -7.79 -12.02
CA ILE A 243 -7.77 -8.33 -13.29
C ILE A 243 -9.16 -8.96 -13.12
N GLU A 244 -9.41 -9.68 -12.03
CA GLU A 244 -10.72 -10.28 -11.72
C GLU A 244 -11.85 -9.24 -11.52
N LEU A 245 -11.49 -7.99 -11.20
CA LEU A 245 -12.44 -6.90 -11.00
C LEU A 245 -12.88 -6.20 -12.29
N ILE A 246 -12.30 -6.55 -13.45
CA ILE A 246 -12.63 -5.96 -14.77
C ILE A 246 -13.80 -6.69 -15.42
#